data_AF-A0AAV1KXY1-F1
#
_entry.id   AF-A0AAV1KXY1-F1
#
_cell.length_a   1.000
_cell.length_b   1.000
_cell.length_c   1.000
_cell.angle_alpha   90.00
_cell.angle_beta   90.00
_cell.angle_gamma   90.00
#
_symmetry.space_group_name_H-M   'P 1'
#
loop_
_entity.id
_entity.type
_entity.pdbx_description
1 polymer ?
#
loop_
_entity_poly.entity_id
_entity_poly.type
_entity_poly.pdbx_seq_one_letter_code
_entity_poly.pdbx_strand_id
1 'polypeptide(L)'
;MDNWFTSVPLAHQLLKEPYKLTIVGTLRANKREIPPAILDIKERLIGSSMFCYDKQSTIVSYKPKHNKNVLLLSTTHGNGTIAPSGKPDIIEFYNSTKGAVDTFDQMCSGMSCSRKTQRWPLCYFYGMLNMAIINSYVIYVHNNVKQGKKPASRRCFTKDVSVKMTEPWLRKRREMPTLRRCLKRKIAEVLNETPISDTPGPSRTQKAFVITKSVE
;
A
#
# COMPACT_ATOMS: atom_id res chain seq x y z
N MET A 1 -16.21 -3.83 2.55
CA MET A 1 -16.31 -3.86 1.07
C MET A 1 -17.01 -2.61 0.57
N ASP A 2 -16.63 -2.13 -0.61
CA ASP A 2 -17.33 -1.04 -1.28
C ASP A 2 -18.56 -1.56 -2.04
N ASN A 3 -19.43 -0.64 -2.45
CA ASN A 3 -20.71 -0.89 -3.07
C ASN A 3 -20.61 -1.58 -4.44
N TRP A 4 -19.43 -1.50 -5.07
CA TRP A 4 -19.14 -2.21 -6.32
C TRP A 4 -19.13 -3.73 -6.12
N PHE A 5 -18.68 -4.19 -4.95
CA PHE A 5 -18.48 -5.61 -4.64
C PHE A 5 -19.56 -6.19 -3.75
N THR A 6 -20.49 -5.39 -3.24
CA THR A 6 -21.43 -5.81 -2.20
C THR A 6 -22.82 -6.10 -2.79
N SER A 7 -23.36 -7.29 -2.50
CA SER A 7 -24.73 -7.68 -2.82
C SER A 7 -25.25 -8.69 -1.80
N VAL A 8 -26.58 -8.74 -1.62
CA VAL A 8 -27.23 -9.69 -0.70
C VAL A 8 -26.97 -11.15 -1.11
N PRO A 9 -27.11 -11.55 -2.40
CA PRO A 9 -26.83 -12.92 -2.81
C PRO A 9 -25.38 -13.35 -2.54
N LEU A 10 -24.41 -12.46 -2.79
CA LEU A 10 -23.00 -12.73 -2.51
C LEU A 10 -22.76 -12.93 -1.01
N ALA A 11 -23.39 -12.11 -0.17
CA ALA A 11 -23.28 -12.21 1.28
C ALA A 11 -23.70 -13.59 1.79
N HIS A 12 -24.84 -14.10 1.31
CA HIS A 12 -25.34 -15.42 1.68
C HIS A 12 -24.49 -16.56 1.11
N GLN A 13 -23.97 -16.40 -0.11
CA GLN A 13 -23.12 -17.43 -0.73
C GLN A 13 -21.79 -17.59 0.01
N LEU A 14 -21.19 -16.49 0.45
CA LEU A 14 -19.92 -16.51 1.19
C LEU A 14 -20.01 -17.20 2.55
N LEU A 15 -21.19 -17.23 3.18
CA LEU A 15 -21.40 -17.94 4.44
C LEU A 15 -21.43 -19.47 4.28
N LYS A 16 -21.71 -19.97 3.08
CA LYS A 16 -21.83 -21.41 2.81
C LYS A 16 -20.46 -22.03 2.56
N GLU A 17 -20.40 -23.35 2.66
CA GLU A 17 -19.28 -24.13 2.12
C GLU A 17 -19.11 -23.83 0.62
N PRO A 18 -17.88 -23.70 0.10
CA PRO A 18 -16.59 -23.90 0.78
C PRO A 18 -15.99 -22.64 1.42
N TYR A 19 -16.69 -21.49 1.39
CA TYR A 19 -16.07 -20.19 1.65
C TYR A 19 -15.94 -19.86 3.14
N LYS A 20 -17.03 -19.95 3.91
CA LYS A 20 -17.08 -19.56 5.34
C LYS A 20 -16.55 -18.15 5.63
N LEU A 21 -16.85 -17.19 4.74
CA LEU A 21 -16.44 -15.80 4.87
C LEU A 21 -17.64 -14.91 5.24
N THR A 22 -17.41 -13.96 6.13
CA THR A 22 -18.36 -12.89 6.42
C THR A 22 -18.03 -11.63 5.64
N ILE A 23 -19.02 -10.79 5.38
CA ILE A 23 -18.83 -9.49 4.73
C ILE A 23 -19.47 -8.37 5.54
N VAL A 24 -18.85 -7.21 5.47
CA VAL A 24 -19.45 -5.92 5.84
C VAL A 24 -19.14 -4.94 4.72
N GLY A 25 -20.15 -4.29 4.16
CA GLY A 25 -19.94 -3.37 3.05
C GLY A 25 -21.10 -2.46 2.74
N THR A 26 -20.83 -1.42 1.96
CA THR A 26 -21.84 -0.46 1.50
C THR A 26 -22.76 -1.09 0.47
N LEU A 27 -24.04 -0.80 0.56
CA LEU A 27 -25.05 -1.30 -0.38
C LEU A 27 -25.62 -0.13 -1.19
N ARG A 28 -25.79 -0.32 -2.50
CA ARG A 28 -26.45 0.70 -3.34
C ARG A 28 -27.96 0.69 -3.06
N ALA A 29 -28.58 1.87 -2.97
CA ALA A 29 -30.00 2.01 -2.67
C ALA A 29 -30.94 1.41 -3.73
N ASN A 30 -30.46 1.18 -4.95
CA ASN A 30 -31.24 0.63 -6.06
C ASN A 30 -31.29 -0.91 -6.07
N LYS A 31 -30.79 -1.58 -5.03
CA LYS A 31 -30.88 -3.05 -4.90
C LYS A 31 -32.31 -3.46 -4.54
N ARG A 32 -32.86 -4.41 -5.27
CA ARG A 32 -34.27 -4.86 -5.14
C ARG A 32 -34.55 -5.56 -3.81
N GLU A 33 -33.51 -6.08 -3.20
CA GLU A 33 -33.53 -6.80 -1.93
C GLU A 33 -33.71 -5.86 -0.73
N ILE A 34 -33.61 -4.54 -0.93
CA ILE A 34 -33.77 -3.55 0.13
C ILE A 34 -35.26 -3.20 0.31
N PRO A 35 -35.82 -3.35 1.52
CA PRO A 35 -37.19 -2.92 1.78
C PRO A 35 -37.36 -1.41 1.57
N PRO A 36 -38.40 -0.94 0.86
CA PRO A 36 -38.65 0.50 0.66
C PRO A 36 -38.75 1.29 1.97
N ALA A 37 -39.24 0.66 3.05
CA ALA A 37 -39.38 1.26 4.36
C ALA A 37 -38.06 1.78 4.95
N ILE A 38 -36.93 1.12 4.68
CA ILE A 38 -35.63 1.59 5.19
C ILE A 38 -34.97 2.63 4.26
N LEU A 39 -35.50 2.82 3.06
CA LEU A 39 -35.03 3.83 2.10
C LEU A 39 -35.70 5.19 2.34
N ASP A 40 -36.90 5.22 2.90
CA ASP A 40 -37.56 6.47 3.26
C ASP A 40 -36.82 7.15 4.41
N ILE A 41 -36.37 8.38 4.14
CA ILE A 41 -35.60 9.21 5.07
C ILE A 41 -36.20 10.59 5.28
N LYS A 42 -37.35 10.92 4.68
CA LYS A 42 -37.90 12.29 4.72
C LYS A 42 -38.14 12.75 6.17
N GLU A 43 -38.94 11.98 6.90
CA GLU A 43 -39.35 12.29 8.28
C GLU A 43 -38.36 11.80 9.35
N ARG A 44 -37.27 11.13 8.95
CA ARG A 44 -36.31 10.57 9.91
C ARG A 44 -35.41 11.64 10.52
N LEU A 45 -35.16 11.56 11.82
CA LEU A 45 -34.20 12.44 12.50
C LEU A 45 -32.75 12.17 12.02
N ILE A 46 -31.93 13.21 11.99
CA ILE A 46 -30.48 13.07 11.73
C ILE A 46 -29.87 12.27 12.89
N GLY A 47 -29.01 11.31 12.58
CA GLY A 47 -28.45 10.36 13.55
C GLY A 47 -29.33 9.12 13.80
N SER A 48 -30.57 9.10 13.29
CA SER A 48 -31.42 7.91 13.40
C SER A 48 -30.90 6.74 12.56
N SER A 49 -31.14 5.52 13.03
CA SER A 49 -30.86 4.28 12.31
C SER A 49 -32.07 3.37 12.26
N MET A 50 -32.16 2.56 11.20
CA MET A 50 -33.13 1.47 11.07
C MET A 50 -32.37 0.21 10.71
N PHE A 51 -32.78 -0.91 11.28
CA PHE A 51 -32.19 -2.21 11.03
C PHE A 51 -33.22 -3.11 10.36
N CYS A 52 -32.80 -3.76 9.28
CA CYS A 52 -33.55 -4.80 8.62
C CYS A 52 -32.79 -6.11 8.82
N TYR A 53 -33.46 -7.09 9.42
CA TYR A 53 -32.89 -8.39 9.70
C TYR A 53 -33.40 -9.39 8.68
N ASP A 54 -32.46 -10.12 8.11
CA ASP A 54 -32.69 -11.37 7.41
C ASP A 54 -31.92 -12.47 8.16
N LYS A 55 -32.36 -13.72 8.06
CA LYS A 55 -31.92 -14.85 8.90
C LYS A 55 -30.40 -14.90 9.15
N GLN A 56 -29.61 -14.53 8.14
CA GLN A 56 -28.14 -14.60 8.16
C GLN A 56 -27.45 -13.25 7.88
N SER A 57 -28.19 -12.14 7.81
CA SER A 57 -27.60 -10.84 7.49
C SER A 57 -28.41 -9.67 8.03
N THR A 58 -27.73 -8.58 8.35
CA THR A 58 -28.34 -7.34 8.83
C THR A 58 -28.03 -6.22 7.86
N ILE A 59 -29.07 -5.51 7.42
CA ILE A 59 -28.93 -4.24 6.70
C ILE A 59 -29.19 -3.11 7.69
N VAL A 60 -28.27 -2.15 7.76
CA VAL A 60 -28.48 -0.91 8.51
C VAL A 60 -28.67 0.25 7.54
N SER A 61 -29.66 1.07 7.85
CA SER A 61 -29.96 2.33 7.18
C SER A 61 -29.74 3.47 8.16
N TYR A 62 -28.68 4.24 7.97
CA TYR A 62 -28.25 5.32 8.87
C TYR A 62 -28.36 6.68 8.17
N LYS A 63 -29.01 7.66 8.81
CA LYS A 63 -29.15 9.03 8.29
C LYS A 63 -28.12 9.97 8.94
N PRO A 64 -26.87 10.08 8.42
CA PRO A 64 -25.85 10.94 9.03
C PRO A 64 -26.12 12.43 8.86
N LYS A 65 -26.82 12.84 7.79
CA LYS A 65 -27.05 14.24 7.39
C LYS A 65 -28.39 14.36 6.66
N HIS A 66 -28.84 15.61 6.47
CA HIS A 66 -30.04 15.90 5.69
C HIS A 66 -29.96 15.28 4.28
N ASN A 67 -31.06 14.64 3.83
CA ASN A 67 -31.16 13.98 2.51
C ASN A 67 -30.04 12.99 2.17
N LYS A 68 -29.38 12.38 3.17
CA LYS A 68 -28.37 11.35 2.95
C LYS A 68 -28.68 10.12 3.78
N ASN A 69 -28.79 8.98 3.09
CA ASN A 69 -28.90 7.66 3.70
C ASN A 69 -27.64 6.85 3.42
N VAL A 70 -27.10 6.20 4.44
CA VAL A 70 -25.98 5.27 4.33
C VAL A 70 -26.51 3.88 4.61
N LEU A 71 -26.39 3.00 3.62
CA LEU A 71 -26.79 1.61 3.72
C LEU A 71 -25.54 0.74 3.84
N LEU A 72 -25.49 -0.09 4.88
CA LEU A 72 -24.51 -1.15 5.00
C LEU A 72 -25.20 -2.51 5.12
N LEU A 73 -24.63 -3.51 4.48
CA LEU A 73 -24.96 -4.92 4.67
C LEU A 73 -23.85 -5.57 5.51
N SER A 74 -24.24 -6.40 6.46
CA SER A 74 -23.33 -7.13 7.33
C SER A 74 -23.82 -8.56 7.56
N THR A 75 -22.94 -9.54 7.41
CA THR A 75 -23.17 -10.93 7.87
C THR A 75 -22.41 -11.26 9.16
N THR A 76 -21.61 -10.32 9.68
CA THR A 76 -20.87 -10.48 10.95
C THR A 76 -21.71 -10.09 12.17
N HIS A 77 -22.57 -9.08 12.02
CA HIS A 77 -23.39 -8.51 13.10
C HIS A 77 -24.83 -9.03 13.03
N GLY A 78 -25.27 -9.75 14.07
CA GLY A 78 -26.63 -10.29 14.17
C GLY A 78 -27.66 -9.33 14.77
N ASN A 79 -27.22 -8.36 15.57
CA ASN A 79 -28.10 -7.40 16.26
C ASN A 79 -27.79 -5.97 15.84
N GLY A 80 -28.82 -5.12 15.84
CA GLY A 80 -28.70 -3.68 15.60
C GLY A 80 -28.37 -2.92 16.88
N THR A 81 -27.10 -2.95 17.26
CA THR A 81 -26.57 -2.21 18.41
C THR A 81 -26.09 -0.81 17.99
N ILE A 82 -26.22 0.13 18.93
CA ILE A 82 -25.78 1.52 18.77
C ILE A 82 -24.62 1.75 19.74
N ALA A 83 -23.50 2.24 19.20
CA ALA A 83 -22.30 2.56 19.95
C ALA A 83 -22.54 3.77 20.88
N PRO A 84 -21.69 3.98 21.90
CA PRO A 84 -21.72 5.19 22.74
C PRO A 84 -21.61 6.50 21.94
N SER A 85 -21.07 6.45 20.72
CA SER A 85 -21.00 7.60 19.80
C SER A 85 -22.34 8.01 19.18
N GLY A 86 -23.40 7.21 19.40
CA GLY A 86 -24.71 7.36 18.78
C GLY A 86 -24.81 6.79 17.35
N LYS A 87 -23.74 6.18 16.83
CA LYS A 87 -23.74 5.52 15.52
C LYS A 87 -23.99 4.02 15.65
N PRO A 88 -24.62 3.36 14.65
CA PRO A 88 -24.69 1.91 14.62
C PRO A 88 -23.30 1.26 14.65
N ASP A 89 -23.13 0.18 15.41
CA ASP A 89 -21.84 -0.52 15.54
C ASP A 89 -21.32 -0.98 14.16
N ILE A 90 -22.22 -1.42 13.28
CA ILE A 90 -21.90 -1.83 11.91
C ILE A 90 -21.22 -0.68 11.13
N ILE A 91 -21.67 0.57 11.34
CA ILE A 91 -21.10 1.76 10.70
C ILE A 91 -19.70 2.06 11.25
N GLU A 92 -19.50 1.92 12.56
CA GLU A 92 -18.19 2.12 13.18
C GLU A 92 -17.19 1.05 12.74
N PHE A 93 -17.61 -0.22 12.78
CA PHE A 93 -16.82 -1.34 12.32
C PHE A 93 -16.40 -1.17 10.85
N TYR A 94 -17.34 -0.81 9.98
CA TYR A 94 -17.04 -0.52 8.57
C TYR A 94 -16.02 0.64 8.42
N ASN A 95 -16.20 1.73 9.17
CA ASN A 95 -15.28 2.87 9.10
C ASN A 95 -13.86 2.52 9.57
N SER A 96 -13.72 1.65 10.58
CA SER A 96 -12.42 1.21 11.09
C SER A 96 -11.66 0.30 10.11
N THR A 97 -12.36 -0.42 9.23
CA THR A 97 -11.77 -1.43 8.35
C THR A 97 -11.66 -1.01 6.89
N LYS A 98 -12.54 -0.14 6.39
CA LYS A 98 -12.63 0.23 4.96
C LYS A 98 -11.35 0.86 4.39
N GLY A 99 -10.55 1.52 5.21
CA GLY A 99 -9.38 2.31 4.77
C GLY A 99 -8.12 1.49 4.51
N ALA A 100 -8.12 0.18 4.75
CA ALA A 100 -6.90 -0.64 4.67
C ALA A 100 -6.24 -0.59 3.27
N VAL A 101 -7.03 -0.74 2.21
CA VAL A 101 -6.55 -0.72 0.82
C VAL A 101 -6.07 0.69 0.43
N ASP A 102 -6.85 1.72 0.73
CA ASP A 102 -6.47 3.12 0.46
C ASP A 102 -5.19 3.53 1.19
N THR A 103 -5.03 3.06 2.43
CA THR A 103 -3.81 3.31 3.22
C THR A 103 -2.61 2.61 2.59
N PHE A 104 -2.79 1.39 2.10
CA PHE A 104 -1.74 0.66 1.38
C PHE A 104 -1.35 1.36 0.07
N ASP A 105 -2.33 1.84 -0.71
CA ASP A 105 -2.09 2.60 -1.94
C ASP A 105 -1.40 3.94 -1.65
N GLN A 106 -1.83 4.66 -0.61
CA GLN A 106 -1.17 5.88 -0.16
C GLN A 106 0.29 5.62 0.24
N MET A 107 0.57 4.50 0.91
CA MET A 107 1.94 4.08 1.23
C MET A 107 2.76 3.80 -0.02
N CYS A 108 2.20 3.12 -1.03
CA CYS A 108 2.84 2.89 -2.33
C CYS A 108 3.18 4.21 -3.03
N SER A 109 2.23 5.13 -3.06
CA SER A 109 2.40 6.45 -3.70
C SER A 109 3.48 7.29 -3.01
N GLY A 110 3.51 7.30 -1.66
CA GLY A 110 4.44 8.13 -0.88
C GLY A 110 5.93 7.77 -1.04
N MET A 111 6.27 6.53 -1.41
CA MET A 111 7.65 6.11 -1.71
C MET A 111 7.70 5.19 -2.94
N SER A 112 7.22 5.71 -4.07
CA SER A 112 7.11 4.95 -5.32
C SER A 112 8.42 4.89 -6.12
N CYS A 113 8.73 3.70 -6.66
CA CYS A 113 9.80 3.52 -7.64
C CYS A 113 9.33 3.67 -9.11
N SER A 114 8.06 4.04 -9.33
CA SER A 114 7.51 4.18 -10.69
C SER A 114 8.24 5.25 -11.50
N ARG A 115 8.36 5.01 -12.81
CA ARG A 115 8.97 5.92 -13.78
C ARG A 115 8.08 6.06 -15.01
N LYS A 116 8.14 7.22 -15.66
CA LYS A 116 7.49 7.45 -16.96
C LYS A 116 7.99 6.39 -17.95
N THR A 117 7.07 5.68 -18.58
CA THR A 117 7.35 4.60 -19.53
C THR A 117 6.24 4.54 -20.56
N GLN A 118 6.57 4.18 -21.80
CA GLN A 118 5.60 3.83 -22.86
C GLN A 118 5.34 2.32 -22.94
N ARG A 119 5.94 1.54 -22.04
CA ARG A 119 5.82 0.08 -21.99
C ARG A 119 4.99 -0.29 -20.78
N TRP A 120 3.73 -0.67 -20.99
CA TRP A 120 2.79 -1.04 -19.93
C TRP A 120 3.30 -2.15 -19.00
N PRO A 121 4.10 -3.16 -19.42
CA PRO A 121 4.59 -4.19 -18.49
C PRO A 121 5.50 -3.61 -17.41
N LEU A 122 6.25 -2.55 -17.71
CA LEU A 122 7.07 -1.87 -16.71
C LEU A 122 6.22 -1.18 -15.64
N CYS A 123 5.00 -0.74 -15.95
CA CYS A 123 4.08 -0.19 -14.96
C CYS A 123 3.73 -1.23 -13.89
N TYR A 124 3.38 -2.45 -14.32
CA TYR A 124 3.14 -3.58 -13.41
C TYR A 124 4.38 -3.93 -12.61
N PHE A 125 5.56 -3.97 -13.25
CA PHE A 125 6.82 -4.25 -12.57
C PHE A 125 7.10 -3.25 -11.43
N TYR A 126 6.94 -1.94 -11.69
CA TYR A 126 7.09 -0.93 -10.64
C TYR A 126 6.05 -1.09 -9.53
N GLY A 127 4.80 -1.41 -9.88
CA GLY A 127 3.76 -1.74 -8.90
C GLY A 127 4.16 -2.91 -7.99
N MET A 128 4.66 -4.00 -8.57
CA MET A 128 5.15 -5.17 -7.82
C MET A 128 6.28 -4.81 -6.86
N LEU A 129 7.24 -3.99 -7.29
CA LEU A 129 8.33 -3.53 -6.42
C LEU A 129 7.82 -2.71 -5.23
N ASN A 130 6.91 -1.76 -5.48
CA ASN A 130 6.30 -0.96 -4.41
C ASN A 130 5.58 -1.84 -3.37
N MET A 131 4.78 -2.81 -3.85
CA MET A 131 4.05 -3.75 -2.98
C MET A 131 5.00 -4.66 -2.19
N ALA A 132 6.04 -5.18 -2.84
CA ALA A 132 7.03 -6.05 -2.20
C ALA A 132 7.78 -5.35 -1.07
N ILE A 133 8.15 -4.07 -1.24
CA ILE A 133 8.81 -3.28 -0.20
C ILE A 133 7.89 -3.05 1.00
N ILE A 134 6.59 -2.81 0.80
CA ILE A 134 5.65 -2.65 1.91
C ILE A 134 5.45 -3.99 2.65
N ASN A 135 5.21 -5.08 1.92
CA ASN A 135 4.98 -6.39 2.52
C ASN A 135 6.21 -6.88 3.30
N SER A 136 7.42 -6.71 2.75
CA SER A 136 8.66 -7.02 3.46
C SER A 136 8.86 -6.15 4.71
N TYR A 137 8.48 -4.87 4.65
CA TYR A 137 8.51 -3.99 5.83
C TYR A 137 7.53 -4.44 6.92
N VAL A 138 6.32 -4.89 6.58
CA VAL A 138 5.36 -5.45 7.55
C VAL A 138 5.96 -6.64 8.30
N ILE A 139 6.58 -7.58 7.57
CA ILE A 139 7.26 -8.74 8.16
C ILE A 139 8.43 -8.29 9.05
N TYR A 140 9.25 -7.35 8.58
CA TYR A 140 10.36 -6.79 9.34
C TYR A 140 9.89 -6.17 10.65
N VAL A 141 8.84 -5.34 10.62
CA VAL A 141 8.25 -4.71 11.81
C VAL A 141 7.76 -5.77 12.79
N HIS A 142 6.98 -6.74 12.32
CA HIS A 142 6.46 -7.82 13.15
C HIS A 142 7.57 -8.59 13.88
N ASN A 143 8.64 -8.96 13.15
CA ASN A 143 9.75 -9.72 13.72
C ASN A 143 10.57 -8.90 14.74
N ASN A 144 10.76 -7.61 14.51
CA ASN A 144 11.48 -6.75 15.47
C ASN A 144 10.67 -6.54 16.75
N VAL A 145 9.37 -6.24 16.62
CA VAL A 145 8.48 -6.07 17.77
C VAL A 145 8.41 -7.36 18.60
N LYS A 146 8.31 -8.53 17.95
CA LYS A 146 8.37 -9.84 18.62
C LYS A 146 9.66 -10.07 19.40
N GLN A 147 10.77 -9.48 18.97
CA GLN A 147 12.07 -9.54 19.66
C GLN A 147 12.27 -8.40 20.67
N GLY A 148 11.25 -7.58 20.95
CA GLY A 148 11.36 -6.41 21.83
C GLY A 148 12.21 -5.27 21.27
N LYS A 149 12.53 -5.30 19.97
CA LYS A 149 13.32 -4.27 19.28
C LYS A 149 12.42 -3.22 18.65
N LYS A 150 12.80 -1.96 18.76
CA LYS A 150 12.13 -0.87 18.04
C LYS A 150 12.49 -0.96 16.54
N PRO A 151 11.53 -1.17 15.63
CA PRO A 151 11.82 -1.22 14.20
C PRO A 151 12.26 0.15 13.68
N ALA A 152 13.18 0.14 12.71
CA ALA A 152 13.56 1.35 11.99
C ALA A 152 12.39 1.91 11.17
N SER A 153 12.42 3.21 10.85
CA SER A 153 11.43 3.80 9.95
C SER A 153 11.44 3.15 8.57
N ARG A 154 10.29 3.15 7.88
CA ARG A 154 10.16 2.61 6.51
C ARG A 154 11.20 3.20 5.56
N ARG A 155 11.51 4.49 5.66
CA ARG A 155 12.53 5.15 4.82
C ARG A 155 13.93 4.56 5.07
N CYS A 156 14.31 4.39 6.32
CA CYS A 156 15.59 3.79 6.69
C CYS A 156 15.68 2.34 6.22
N PHE A 157 14.60 1.56 6.43
CA PHE A 157 14.49 0.19 5.94
C PHE A 157 14.66 0.10 4.41
N THR A 158 13.91 0.89 3.64
CA THR A 158 14.00 0.89 2.18
C THR A 158 15.40 1.30 1.70
N LYS A 159 16.06 2.26 2.38
CA LYS A 159 17.44 2.64 2.08
C LYS A 159 18.41 1.47 2.32
N ASP A 160 18.31 0.82 3.47
CA ASP A 160 19.14 -0.34 3.82
C ASP A 160 18.97 -1.49 2.82
N VAL A 161 17.72 -1.81 2.46
CA VAL A 161 17.41 -2.80 1.41
C VAL A 161 18.07 -2.41 0.09
N SER A 162 17.94 -1.15 -0.34
CA SER A 162 18.51 -0.70 -1.61
C SER A 162 20.04 -0.81 -1.63
N VAL A 163 20.72 -0.47 -0.54
CA VAL A 163 22.18 -0.59 -0.43
C VAL A 163 22.58 -2.06 -0.53
N LYS A 164 22.01 -2.92 0.30
CA LYS A 164 22.29 -4.37 0.33
C LYS A 164 22.07 -5.06 -1.02
N MET A 165 21.01 -4.69 -1.74
CA MET A 165 20.75 -5.23 -3.08
C MET A 165 21.81 -4.82 -4.11
N THR A 166 22.42 -3.64 -3.95
CA THR A 166 23.45 -3.13 -4.88
C THR A 166 24.87 -3.60 -4.53
N GLU A 167 25.14 -4.00 -3.29
CA GLU A 167 26.48 -4.36 -2.82
C GLU A 167 27.23 -5.37 -3.71
N PRO A 168 26.65 -6.52 -4.12
CA PRO A 168 27.38 -7.48 -4.95
C PRO A 168 27.79 -6.90 -6.31
N TRP A 169 26.93 -6.06 -6.87
CA TRP A 169 27.17 -5.40 -8.16
C TRP A 169 28.20 -4.29 -8.07
N LEU A 170 28.20 -3.55 -6.96
CA LEU A 170 29.21 -2.52 -6.67
C LEU A 170 30.59 -3.15 -6.51
N ARG A 171 30.70 -4.27 -5.79
CA ARG A 171 31.95 -5.05 -5.65
C ARG A 171 32.50 -5.48 -7.01
N LYS A 172 31.66 -6.15 -7.83
CA LYS A 172 32.05 -6.57 -9.19
C LYS A 172 32.45 -5.40 -10.09
N ARG A 173 31.74 -4.27 -9.98
CA ARG A 173 32.06 -3.06 -10.76
C ARG A 173 33.39 -2.43 -10.34
N ARG A 174 33.77 -2.50 -9.06
CA ARG A 174 35.04 -1.96 -8.54
C ARG A 174 36.26 -2.65 -9.16
N GLU A 175 36.16 -3.95 -9.43
CA GLU A 175 37.22 -4.78 -10.01
C GLU A 175 37.58 -4.40 -11.45
N MET A 176 36.69 -3.70 -12.16
CA MET A 176 36.91 -3.30 -13.56
C MET A 176 38.18 -2.43 -13.71
N PRO A 177 39.18 -2.84 -14.50
CA PRO A 177 40.43 -2.09 -14.66
C PRO A 177 40.22 -0.68 -15.24
N THR A 178 39.27 -0.53 -16.16
CA THR A 178 38.98 0.72 -16.89
C THR A 178 38.08 1.69 -16.13
N LEU A 179 37.56 1.31 -14.95
CA LEU A 179 36.69 2.19 -14.17
C LEU A 179 37.47 3.37 -13.61
N ARG A 180 36.94 4.58 -13.80
CA ARG A 180 37.54 5.83 -13.31
C ARG A 180 37.84 5.75 -11.81
N ARG A 181 39.04 6.20 -11.41
CA ARG A 181 39.50 6.17 -10.01
C ARG A 181 38.52 6.84 -9.03
N CYS A 182 37.95 7.98 -9.41
CA CYS A 182 36.96 8.69 -8.58
C CYS A 182 35.70 7.85 -8.30
N LEU A 183 35.26 7.02 -9.24
CA LEU A 183 34.14 6.11 -9.05
C LEU A 183 34.54 4.92 -8.16
N LYS A 184 35.74 4.36 -8.34
CA LYS A 184 36.25 3.29 -7.47
C LYS A 184 36.31 3.73 -6.00
N ARG A 185 36.75 4.97 -5.74
CA ARG A 185 36.79 5.55 -4.40
C ARG A 185 35.38 5.70 -3.80
N LYS A 186 34.43 6.26 -4.54
CA LYS A 186 33.03 6.37 -4.10
C LYS A 186 32.39 5.01 -3.82
N ILE A 187 32.68 3.99 -4.63
CA ILE A 187 32.20 2.64 -4.39
C ILE A 187 32.78 2.09 -3.08
N ALA A 188 34.08 2.27 -2.84
CA ALA A 188 34.72 1.84 -1.59
C ALA A 188 34.12 2.56 -0.37
N GLU A 189 33.86 3.87 -0.47
CA GLU A 189 33.18 4.65 0.58
C GLU A 189 31.78 4.10 0.87
N VAL A 190 30.97 3.80 -0.15
CA VAL A 190 29.62 3.25 0.03
C VAL A 190 29.65 1.85 0.65
N LEU A 191 30.65 1.04 0.32
CA LEU A 191 30.83 -0.31 0.86
C LEU A 191 31.52 -0.34 2.23
N ASN A 192 31.94 0.81 2.78
CA ASN A 192 32.80 0.93 3.97
C ASN A 192 34.09 0.09 3.87
N GLU A 193 34.70 0.07 2.68
CA GLU A 193 35.94 -0.65 2.40
C GLU A 193 37.14 0.28 2.31
N THR A 194 38.34 -0.26 2.54
CA THR A 194 39.57 0.53 2.45
C THR A 194 39.71 1.19 1.06
N PRO A 195 40.04 2.50 1.02
CA PRO A 195 40.31 3.21 -0.22
C PRO A 195 41.49 2.56 -0.95
N ILE A 196 41.45 2.55 -2.28
CA ILE A 196 42.60 2.12 -3.09
C ILE A 196 43.75 3.09 -2.80
N SER A 197 44.91 2.57 -2.42
CA SER A 197 46.13 3.36 -2.22
C SER A 197 46.49 4.13 -3.49
N ASP A 198 46.87 5.39 -3.36
CA ASP A 198 47.35 6.26 -4.45
C ASP A 198 48.74 5.85 -4.95
N THR A 199 49.02 4.56 -5.15
CA THR A 199 50.22 4.15 -5.86
C THR A 199 50.03 4.48 -7.35
N PRO A 200 50.92 5.29 -7.97
CA PRO A 200 50.85 5.53 -9.40
C PRO A 200 51.08 4.21 -10.13
N GLY A 201 50.01 3.58 -10.63
CA GLY A 201 50.16 2.54 -11.65
C GLY A 201 50.90 3.14 -12.87
N PRO A 202 51.70 2.35 -13.60
CA PRO A 202 52.53 2.84 -14.69
C PRO A 202 51.67 3.66 -15.66
N SER A 203 52.13 4.88 -15.95
CA SER A 203 51.43 5.82 -16.81
C SER A 203 51.19 5.19 -18.17
N ARG A 204 49.95 4.82 -18.46
CA ARG A 204 49.57 4.53 -19.85
C ARG A 204 49.62 5.88 -20.56
N THR A 205 50.60 6.05 -21.44
CA THR A 205 50.84 7.24 -22.25
C THR A 205 49.54 7.62 -22.95
N GLN A 206 48.75 8.52 -22.35
CA GLN A 206 47.73 9.24 -23.09
C GLN A 206 48.51 10.19 -23.97
N LYS A 207 48.60 9.87 -25.27
CA LYS A 207 49.00 10.85 -26.28
C LYS A 207 48.01 12.02 -26.17
N ALA A 208 48.41 13.07 -25.45
CA ALA A 208 47.74 14.35 -25.50
C ALA A 208 47.99 14.92 -26.90
N PHE A 209 47.01 14.83 -27.79
CA PHE A 209 47.00 15.65 -28.99
C PHE A 209 46.65 17.06 -28.57
N VAL A 210 47.66 17.91 -28.42
CA VAL A 210 47.46 19.35 -28.32
C VAL A 210 47.11 19.83 -29.73
N ILE A 211 45.84 20.16 -29.97
CA ILE A 211 45.44 20.86 -31.19
C ILE A 211 45.77 22.34 -30.97
N THR A 212 46.93 22.79 -31.43
CA THR A 212 47.19 24.21 -31.62
C THR A 212 46.46 24.66 -32.88
N LYS A 213 45.44 25.52 -32.72
CA LYS A 213 44.91 26.27 -33.86
C LYS A 213 45.98 27.26 -34.30
N SER A 214 46.58 27.04 -35.46
CA SER A 214 47.31 28.09 -36.17
C SER A 214 46.28 29.13 -36.60
N VAL A 215 46.48 30.36 -36.15
CA VAL A 215 45.76 31.53 -36.66
C VAL A 215 46.59 32.01 -37.84
N GLU A 216 46.06 31.87 -39.05
CA GLU A 216 46.45 32.68 -40.22
C GLU A 216 45.49 33.87 -40.32
#